data_AF-A0AB73NN98-F1
#
_entry.id   AF-A0AB73NN98-F1
#
_cell.length_a   1.000
_cell.length_b   1.000
_cell.length_c   1.000
_cell.angle_alpha   90.00
_cell.angle_beta   90.00
_cell.angle_gamma   90.00
#
_symmetry.space_group_name_H-M   'P 1'
#
loop_
_entity.id
_entity.type
_entity.pdbx_description
1 polymer ?
#
loop_
_entity_poly.entity_id
_entity_poly.type
_entity_poly.pdbx_seq_one_letter_code
_entity_poly.pdbx_strand_id
1 'polypeptide(L)'
;MKRCESGNSWPPDFAEFVSLVAEHGGGHLGLTVVDVLAELKRYRNEFYKYSCAEEFNWRHPVLYQICVDLKRLGIEKRLTDTGLETQAGIELAKWEKRAASGVPIPPIRRQLKTPDRPSGLTPAQQLAAGNRYVK
;
A
#
# COMPACT_ATOMS: atom_id res chain seq x y z
N MET A 1 -4.53 10.62 -32.33
CA MET A 1 -4.72 10.87 -33.79
C MET A 1 -4.53 9.62 -34.64
N LYS A 2 -3.58 8.72 -34.35
CA LYS A 2 -3.37 7.47 -35.12
C LYS A 2 -4.56 6.51 -35.27
N ARG A 3 -5.59 6.56 -34.40
CA ARG A 3 -6.76 5.65 -34.44
C ARG A 3 -7.77 6.00 -35.53
N CYS A 4 -7.88 7.28 -35.90
CA CYS A 4 -8.71 7.69 -37.05
C CYS A 4 -8.06 7.32 -38.38
N GLU A 5 -6.73 7.20 -38.41
CA GLU A 5 -5.95 6.82 -39.60
C GLU A 5 -6.06 5.32 -39.93
N SER A 6 -6.40 4.47 -38.95
CA SER A 6 -6.55 3.03 -39.11
C SER A 6 -7.97 2.57 -39.50
N GLY A 7 -8.87 3.49 -39.87
CA GLY A 7 -10.23 3.16 -40.32
C GLY A 7 -11.25 2.89 -39.21
N ASN A 8 -10.88 3.10 -37.93
CA ASN A 8 -11.83 2.98 -36.82
C ASN A 8 -12.67 4.25 -36.70
N SER A 9 -13.99 4.09 -36.73
CA SER A 9 -14.97 5.18 -36.67
C SER A 9 -14.95 5.87 -35.29
N TRP A 10 -15.17 7.18 -35.28
CA TRP A 10 -15.52 7.91 -34.06
C TRP A 10 -17.01 8.30 -34.11
N PRO A 11 -17.79 8.09 -33.03
CA PRO A 11 -17.41 7.43 -31.78
C PRO A 11 -17.19 5.91 -31.93
N PRO A 12 -16.43 5.27 -31.02
CA PRO A 12 -16.32 3.82 -30.97
C PRO A 12 -17.72 3.20 -30.80
N ASP A 13 -17.90 2.00 -31.34
CA ASP A 13 -19.09 1.22 -30.99
C ASP A 13 -19.05 0.81 -29.49
N PHE A 14 -20.17 0.29 -28.99
CA PHE A 14 -20.27 -0.06 -27.57
C PHE A 14 -19.27 -1.15 -27.14
N ALA A 15 -18.99 -2.13 -28.00
CA ALA A 15 -18.06 -3.21 -27.69
C ALA A 15 -16.61 -2.69 -27.66
N GLU A 16 -16.25 -1.83 -28.60
CA GLU A 16 -14.97 -1.12 -28.61
C GLU A 16 -14.82 -0.22 -27.38
N PHE A 17 -15.88 0.49 -27.00
CA PHE A 17 -15.87 1.33 -25.81
C PHE A 17 -15.66 0.50 -24.54
N VAL A 18 -16.41 -0.59 -24.37
CA VAL A 18 -16.25 -1.50 -23.21
C VAL A 18 -14.84 -2.10 -23.18
N SER A 19 -14.28 -2.49 -24.32
CA SER A 19 -12.92 -3.00 -24.41
C SER A 19 -11.88 -1.94 -24.01
N LEU A 20 -12.04 -0.71 -24.50
CA LEU A 20 -11.17 0.42 -24.13
C LEU A 20 -11.24 0.73 -22.62
N VAL A 21 -12.44 0.72 -22.05
CA VAL A 21 -12.65 0.93 -20.62
C VAL A 21 -12.07 -0.23 -19.81
N ALA A 22 -12.20 -1.48 -20.27
CA ALA A 22 -11.59 -2.63 -19.62
C ALA A 22 -10.05 -2.57 -19.65
N GLU A 23 -9.46 -2.08 -20.75
CA GLU A 23 -8.02 -1.88 -20.86
C GLU A 23 -7.48 -0.80 -19.90
N HIS A 24 -8.27 0.24 -19.62
CA HIS A 24 -7.82 1.42 -18.85
C HIS A 24 -8.41 1.52 -17.43
N GLY A 25 -9.42 0.73 -17.09
CA GLY A 25 -10.21 0.84 -15.86
C GLY A 25 -9.58 0.21 -14.61
N GLY A 26 -8.41 -0.42 -14.75
CA GLY A 26 -7.82 -1.23 -13.69
C GLY A 26 -8.55 -2.57 -13.49
N GLY A 27 -7.97 -3.48 -12.72
CA GLY A 27 -8.54 -4.81 -12.47
C GLY A 27 -9.70 -4.79 -11.48
N HIS A 28 -9.84 -5.85 -10.68
CA HIS A 28 -10.84 -5.94 -9.61
C HIS A 28 -10.72 -4.82 -8.57
N LEU A 29 -9.53 -4.21 -8.43
CA LEU A 29 -9.30 -3.11 -7.52
C LEU A 29 -9.61 -1.73 -8.14
N GLY A 30 -9.84 -1.66 -9.45
CA GLY A 30 -10.02 -0.39 -10.17
C GLY A 30 -8.81 0.53 -10.10
N LEU A 31 -7.60 -0.05 -9.98
CA LEU A 31 -6.34 0.66 -9.84
C LEU A 31 -5.35 0.25 -10.93
N THR A 32 -4.58 1.22 -11.41
CA THR A 32 -3.48 1.01 -12.34
C THR A 32 -2.12 1.18 -11.66
N VAL A 33 -1.05 0.78 -12.33
CA VAL A 33 0.33 1.05 -11.86
C VAL A 33 0.60 2.55 -11.73
N VAL A 34 0.01 3.35 -12.62
CA VAL A 34 0.10 4.82 -12.57
C VAL A 34 -0.54 5.36 -11.29
N ASP A 35 -1.69 4.83 -10.88
CA ASP A 35 -2.35 5.22 -9.63
C ASP A 35 -1.50 4.91 -8.40
N VAL A 36 -0.85 3.73 -8.39
CA VAL A 36 0.08 3.31 -7.33
C VAL A 36 1.25 4.27 -7.24
N LEU A 37 1.92 4.57 -8.36
CA LEU A 37 3.07 5.48 -8.37
C LEU A 37 2.67 6.92 -8.01
N ALA A 38 1.50 7.37 -8.46
CA ALA A 38 0.96 8.68 -8.09
C ALA A 38 0.68 8.77 -6.59
N GLU A 39 0.09 7.74 -6.00
CA GLU A 39 -0.15 7.68 -4.56
C GLU A 39 1.15 7.60 -3.76
N LEU A 40 2.12 6.81 -4.22
CA LEU A 40 3.44 6.72 -3.62
C LEU A 40 4.14 8.08 -3.62
N LYS A 41 4.06 8.83 -4.74
CA LYS A 41 4.60 10.19 -4.83
C LYS A 41 3.90 11.14 -3.88
N ARG A 42 2.56 11.09 -3.79
CA ARG A 42 1.76 11.90 -2.84
C ARG A 42 2.18 11.62 -1.41
N TYR A 43 2.27 10.34 -1.04
CA TYR A 43 2.73 9.93 0.28
C TYR A 43 4.15 10.42 0.56
N ARG A 44 5.12 10.23 -0.35
CA ARG A 44 6.50 10.72 -0.18
C ARG A 44 6.59 12.24 0.00
N ASN A 45 5.71 13.00 -0.66
CA ASN A 45 5.69 14.45 -0.56
C ASN A 45 5.00 14.97 0.71
N GLU A 46 4.22 14.14 1.40
CA GLU A 46 3.39 14.56 2.53
C GLU A 46 3.66 13.77 3.81
N PHE A 47 4.53 12.75 3.78
CA PHE A 47 4.73 11.85 4.92
C PHE A 47 5.17 12.60 6.17
N TYR A 48 5.90 13.72 6.03
CA TYR A 48 6.38 14.53 7.15
C TYR A 48 5.26 15.17 7.97
N LYS A 49 4.02 15.23 7.43
CA LYS A 49 2.85 15.78 8.12
C LYS A 49 2.22 14.78 9.11
N TYR A 50 2.59 13.51 9.04
CA TYR A 50 1.96 12.42 9.77
C TYR A 50 3.00 11.71 10.65
N SER A 51 2.56 11.20 11.80
CA SER A 51 3.47 10.50 12.72
C SER A 51 3.85 9.11 12.18
N CYS A 52 2.95 8.50 11.42
CA CYS A 52 3.12 7.18 10.82
C CYS A 52 2.33 7.02 9.50
N ALA A 53 2.58 5.93 8.79
CA ALA A 53 1.94 5.65 7.49
C ALA A 53 0.43 5.40 7.63
N GLU A 54 0.00 4.90 8.80
CA GLU A 54 -1.38 4.57 9.13
C GLU A 54 -2.25 5.80 9.41
N GLU A 55 -1.64 6.98 9.61
CA GLU A 55 -2.34 8.27 9.75
C GLU A 55 -2.62 8.94 8.41
N PHE A 56 -1.91 8.52 7.35
CA PHE A 56 -2.09 9.08 6.03
C PHE A 56 -3.48 8.72 5.46
N ASN A 57 -4.16 9.68 4.85
CA ASN A 57 -5.47 9.46 4.23
C ASN A 57 -5.32 8.79 2.86
N TRP A 58 -5.12 7.48 2.85
CA TRP A 58 -5.00 6.65 1.64
C TRP A 58 -6.28 6.67 0.81
N ARG A 59 -6.16 6.86 -0.52
CA ARG A 59 -7.32 6.80 -1.43
C ARG A 59 -7.98 5.42 -1.46
N HIS A 60 -7.19 4.37 -1.24
CA HIS A 60 -7.66 3.00 -1.21
C HIS A 60 -6.84 2.17 -0.23
N PRO A 61 -7.43 1.26 0.58
CA PRO A 61 -6.69 0.48 1.58
C PRO A 61 -5.55 -0.37 1.00
N VAL A 62 -5.69 -0.85 -0.24
CA VAL A 62 -4.62 -1.62 -0.91
C VAL A 62 -3.39 -0.77 -1.22
N LEU A 63 -3.57 0.54 -1.43
CA LEU A 63 -2.47 1.45 -1.73
C LEU A 63 -1.57 1.63 -0.51
N TYR A 64 -2.11 1.58 0.70
CA TYR A 64 -1.30 1.53 1.93
C TYR A 64 -0.37 0.31 1.90
N GLN A 65 -0.93 -0.88 1.64
CA GLN A 65 -0.16 -2.13 1.63
C GLN A 65 0.97 -2.07 0.58
N ILE A 66 0.62 -1.68 -0.65
CA ILE A 66 1.56 -1.62 -1.77
C ILE A 66 2.62 -0.53 -1.55
N CYS A 67 2.23 0.69 -1.17
CA CYS A 67 3.18 1.81 -1.07
C CYS A 67 4.15 1.64 0.10
N VAL A 68 3.72 1.05 1.22
CA VAL A 68 4.62 0.73 2.35
C VAL A 68 5.64 -0.33 1.93
N ASP A 69 5.20 -1.39 1.22
CA ASP A 69 6.10 -2.41 0.68
C ASP A 69 7.08 -1.82 -0.35
N LEU A 70 6.61 -0.97 -1.27
CA LEU A 70 7.46 -0.29 -2.25
C LEU A 70 8.49 0.63 -1.60
N LYS A 71 8.13 1.35 -0.53
CA LYS A 71 9.08 2.17 0.23
C LYS A 71 10.17 1.30 0.84
N ARG A 72 9.81 0.17 1.46
CA ARG A 72 10.78 -0.78 2.05
C ARG A 72 11.69 -1.36 0.96
N LEU A 73 11.11 -1.94 -0.08
CA LEU A 73 11.85 -2.60 -1.17
C LEU A 73 12.71 -1.64 -1.97
N GLY A 74 12.25 -0.39 -2.16
CA GLY A 74 13.02 0.65 -2.82
C GLY A 74 14.34 0.94 -2.09
N ILE A 75 14.31 0.95 -0.76
CA ILE A 75 15.51 1.14 0.08
C ILE A 75 16.37 -0.13 0.07
N GLU A 76 15.77 -1.29 0.36
CA GLU A 76 16.49 -2.57 0.47
C GLU A 76 17.20 -2.96 -0.84
N LYS A 77 16.55 -2.74 -1.99
CA LYS A 77 17.06 -3.15 -3.30
C LYS A 77 17.64 -2.01 -4.14
N ARG A 78 17.68 -0.78 -3.61
CA ARG A 78 18.14 0.42 -4.33
C ARG A 78 17.50 0.57 -5.71
N LEU A 79 16.18 0.44 -5.77
CA LEU A 79 15.45 0.44 -7.04
C LEU A 79 15.57 1.80 -7.73
N THR A 80 15.85 1.77 -9.05
CA THR A 80 15.67 2.91 -9.95
C THR A 80 14.19 3.16 -10.22
N ASP A 81 13.83 4.27 -10.86
CA ASP A 81 12.44 4.59 -11.19
C ASP A 81 11.79 3.48 -12.05
N THR A 82 12.52 2.94 -13.03
CA THR A 82 12.05 1.80 -13.86
C THR A 82 11.87 0.52 -13.05
N GLY A 83 12.78 0.26 -12.11
CA GLY A 83 12.67 -0.87 -11.19
C GLY A 83 11.49 -0.72 -10.23
N LEU A 84 11.19 0.51 -9.81
CA LEU A 84 10.07 0.83 -8.94
C LEU A 84 8.73 0.63 -9.65
N GLU A 85 8.62 1.06 -10.92
CA GLU A 85 7.44 0.82 -11.76
C GLU A 85 7.20 -0.68 -11.97
N THR A 86 8.26 -1.43 -12.29
CA THR A 86 8.19 -2.89 -12.45
C THR A 86 7.71 -3.55 -11.15
N GLN A 87 8.27 -3.16 -10.01
CA GLN A 87 7.88 -3.70 -8.70
C GLN A 87 6.44 -3.32 -8.33
N ALA A 88 5.99 -2.11 -8.66
CA ALA A 88 4.61 -1.67 -8.45
C ALA A 88 3.63 -2.54 -9.26
N GLY A 89 3.96 -2.88 -10.50
CA GLY A 89 3.19 -3.82 -11.31
C GLY A 89 3.10 -5.22 -10.69
N ILE A 90 4.21 -5.73 -10.15
CA ILE A 90 4.24 -7.05 -9.48
C ILE A 90 3.35 -7.07 -8.23
N GLU A 91 3.47 -6.07 -7.36
CA GLU A 91 2.65 -5.99 -6.15
C GLU A 91 1.17 -5.77 -6.46
N LEU A 92 0.86 -4.91 -7.44
CA LEU A 92 -0.53 -4.71 -7.88
C LEU A 92 -1.14 -6.01 -8.42
N ALA A 93 -0.43 -6.74 -9.29
CA ALA A 93 -0.90 -8.02 -9.82
C ALA A 93 -1.13 -9.08 -8.73
N LYS A 94 -0.29 -9.09 -7.68
CA LYS A 94 -0.45 -9.96 -6.52
C LYS A 94 -1.72 -9.62 -5.73
N TRP A 95 -1.98 -8.33 -5.50
CA TRP A 95 -3.19 -7.89 -4.81
C TRP A 95 -4.45 -8.07 -5.64
N GLU A 96 -4.38 -7.91 -6.96
CA GLU A 96 -5.46 -8.23 -7.90
C GLU A 96 -5.85 -9.70 -7.84
N LYS A 97 -4.87 -10.61 -7.89
CA LYS A 97 -5.14 -12.06 -7.72
C LYS A 97 -5.82 -12.37 -6.38
N ARG A 98 -5.40 -11.69 -5.31
CA ARG A 98 -6.00 -11.84 -3.97
C ARG A 98 -7.42 -11.28 -3.90
N ALA A 99 -7.69 -10.17 -4.57
CA ALA A 99 -9.03 -9.60 -4.66
C ALA A 99 -9.97 -10.51 -5.47
N ALA A 100 -9.47 -11.04 -6.60
CA ALA A 100 -10.20 -11.99 -7.44
C ALA A 100 -10.55 -13.30 -6.70
N SER A 101 -9.71 -13.74 -5.74
CA SER A 101 -10.01 -14.90 -4.90
C SER A 101 -11.00 -14.60 -3.76
N GLY A 102 -11.51 -13.38 -3.65
CA GLY A 102 -12.47 -12.97 -2.63
C GLY A 102 -11.86 -12.73 -1.24
N VAL A 103 -10.53 -12.71 -1.13
CA VAL A 103 -9.87 -12.43 0.16
C VAL A 103 -9.89 -10.92 0.40
N PRO A 104 -10.47 -10.45 1.52
CA PRO A 104 -10.59 -9.02 1.78
C PRO A 104 -9.21 -8.38 1.99
N ILE A 105 -9.14 -7.09 1.64
CA ILE A 105 -7.98 -6.25 1.94
C ILE A 105 -7.94 -6.01 3.45
N PRO A 106 -6.81 -6.27 4.12
CA PRO A 106 -6.69 -6.03 5.55
C PRO A 106 -6.93 -4.55 5.88
N PRO A 107 -7.68 -4.25 6.96
CA PRO A 107 -7.86 -2.87 7.40
C PRO A 107 -6.52 -2.29 7.88
N ILE A 108 -6.34 -0.99 7.68
CA ILE A 108 -5.17 -0.25 8.19
C ILE A 108 -5.33 -0.16 9.72
N ARG A 109 -4.43 -0.79 10.46
CA ARG A 109 -4.46 -0.83 11.93
C ARG A 109 -3.31 -0.01 12.48
N ARG A 110 -3.61 0.94 13.38
CA ARG A 110 -2.58 1.62 14.16
C ARG A 110 -2.06 0.69 15.24
N GLN A 111 -0.75 0.64 15.41
CA GLN A 111 -0.14 -0.01 16.56
C GLN A 111 -0.62 0.73 17.82
N LEU A 112 -1.25 -0.02 18.74
CA LEU A 112 -1.65 0.54 20.03
C LEU A 112 -0.39 0.92 20.81
N LYS A 113 -0.48 2.01 21.58
CA LYS A 113 0.59 2.37 22.52
C LYS A 113 0.86 1.17 23.41
N THR A 114 2.14 0.78 23.53
CA THR A 114 2.55 -0.27 24.46
C THR A 114 1.95 0.06 25.83
N PRO A 115 1.22 -0.87 26.49
CA PRO A 115 0.69 -0.62 27.81
C PRO A 115 1.83 -0.19 28.72
N ASP A 116 1.59 0.84 29.52
CA ASP A 116 2.61 1.35 30.43
C ASP A 116 3.07 0.18 31.32
N ARG A 117 4.38 -0.07 31.34
CA ARG A 117 4.94 -1.10 32.21
C ARG A 117 4.59 -0.67 33.63
N PRO A 118 4.06 -1.55 34.50
CA PRO A 118 3.76 -1.15 35.87
C PRO A 118 5.00 -0.50 36.48
N SER A 119 4.82 0.63 37.15
CA SER A 119 5.89 1.50 37.69
C SER A 119 6.65 0.88 38.87
N GLY A 120 6.80 -0.45 38.89
CA GLY A 120 7.46 -1.21 39.93
C GLY A 120 8.79 -1.77 39.47
N LEU A 121 9.67 -2.01 40.44
CA LEU A 121 10.91 -2.75 40.20
C LEU A 121 10.58 -4.09 39.54
N THR A 122 11.33 -4.41 38.49
CA THR A 122 11.23 -5.74 37.88
C THR A 122 11.54 -6.82 38.93
N PRO A 123 11.07 -8.06 38.75
CA PRO A 123 11.38 -9.17 39.64
C PRO A 123 12.89 -9.29 39.97
N ALA A 124 13.73 -9.10 38.95
CA ALA A 124 15.18 -9.11 39.08
C ALA A 124 15.72 -7.92 39.90
N GLN A 125 15.15 -6.74 39.73
CA GLN A 125 15.50 -5.55 40.52
C GLN A 125 15.03 -5.66 41.97
N GLN A 126 13.89 -6.30 42.24
CA GLN A 126 13.43 -6.58 43.61
C GLN A 126 14.41 -7.50 44.33
N LEU A 127 14.87 -8.57 43.66
CA LEU A 127 15.89 -9.48 44.20
C LEU A 127 17.22 -8.77 44.47
N ALA A 128 17.69 -7.92 43.55
CA ALA A 128 18.92 -7.14 43.72
C ALA A 128 18.82 -6.12 44.87
N ALA A 129 17.63 -5.57 45.12
CA ALA A 129 17.35 -4.67 46.23
C ALA A 129 17.14 -5.40 47.58
N GLY A 130 17.23 -6.73 47.62
CA GLY A 130 17.02 -7.52 48.84
C GLY A 130 15.55 -7.70 49.22
N ASN A 131 14.61 -7.24 48.40
CA ASN A 131 13.18 -7.44 48.62
C ASN A 131 12.81 -8.87 48.20
N ARG A 132 12.56 -9.74 49.18
CA ARG A 132 11.97 -11.07 48.92
C ARG A 132 10.56 -10.89 48.38
N TYR A 133 10.26 -11.59 47.30
CA TYR A 133 8.91 -11.70 46.74
C TYR A 133 7.88 -12.02 47.84
N VAL A 134 6.96 -11.10 48.08
CA VAL A 134 5.77 -11.38 48.90
C VAL A 134 4.72 -11.94 47.95
N LYS A 135 4.28 -13.18 48.21
CA LYS A 135 3.27 -13.90 47.45
C LYS A 135 1.92 -13.19 47.49
#